data_AF-R7G0J7-F1
#
_entry.id   AF-R7G0J7-F1
#
_cell.length_a   1.000
_cell.length_b   1.000
_cell.length_c   1.000
_cell.angle_alpha   90.00
_cell.angle_beta   90.00
_cell.angle_gamma   90.00
#
_symmetry.space_group_name_H-M   'P 1'
#
loop_
_entity.id
_entity.type
_entity.pdbx_description
1 polymer ?
#
loop_
_entity_poly.entity_id
_entity_poly.type
_entity_poly.pdbx_seq_one_letter_code
_entity_poly.pdbx_strand_id
1 'polypeptide(L)'
;MTKDTVSERSNARRIRSNKIKTFFMQPHNIILVVMGILCTITTVAPMIAIVEDTLKVHRGTIETWWAGKPSGYSFVNYIDLFTGELAKTNLWDPLLNTIIVAFFSCVAAILFGGLFAFLVTRTNLKCKKYLSSIFIFPYIMPQWTLAMVWRNLFNSNAVTHTSDGLFAALFNIHMPSWWCQGIFPCVIVLGLHYSAFAYILIGGIFRNMDANLEEAATILDTPKHKIMFRITLPMIKPAILSTVLLVFGSSMGSYPVPHYLGLSTLSTKYISMKGTYTGEASILAVIMMLMGVIILILNQQSLKSRKNYTTVTGKSGQISKINLGKSGKYIIAIILIVFTFFTSIYPIISFAFETFLPNPGDYSFLKTWNPANLTTKWWLNNDPKGEYGMYGQLGMLYNSTIWSAYKGTIIVSVLCALVAGTLGTLIGYAVSKKRRNKFANYVNNIAFIPYLLPSIAVGIAFFKLLCNEYFSLYNTYALLIIVGTVKYIPFASRSSLNSMLQLSGEIEESAIIQDIPWIKRMFRIIIPIQKTSILSGYLLPFTTCIRELSLFMMLSGIGTILSTTMDYFDEMGLAAFSSGMNLILIVTVLICNALINKLTGASLDKGIGG
;
A
#
# COMPACT_ATOMS: atom_id res chain seq x y z
N MET A 1 12.94 -66.15 6.58
CA MET A 1 12.95 -64.72 6.19
C MET A 1 13.29 -64.64 4.72
N THR A 2 12.25 -64.58 3.90
CA THR A 2 12.25 -64.91 2.46
C THR A 2 12.55 -63.69 1.58
N LYS A 3 13.17 -63.97 0.41
CA LYS A 3 13.51 -63.03 -0.68
C LYS A 3 12.36 -62.12 -1.13
N ASP A 4 11.11 -62.46 -0.82
CA ASP A 4 9.92 -61.70 -1.23
C ASP A 4 9.81 -60.32 -0.55
N THR A 5 10.29 -60.18 0.69
CA THR A 5 10.27 -58.89 1.41
C THR A 5 11.25 -57.85 0.86
N VAL A 6 12.29 -58.28 0.13
CA VAL A 6 13.27 -57.39 -0.51
C VAL A 6 12.78 -56.93 -1.89
N SER A 7 12.05 -57.78 -2.61
CA SER A 7 11.44 -57.48 -3.92
C SER A 7 10.33 -56.41 -3.81
N GLU A 8 9.40 -56.54 -2.87
CA GLU A 8 8.32 -55.56 -2.64
C GLU A 8 8.85 -54.19 -2.20
N ARG A 9 9.89 -54.14 -1.35
CA ARG A 9 10.55 -52.89 -0.95
C ARG A 9 11.25 -52.20 -2.11
N SER A 10 11.86 -52.94 -3.05
CA SER A 10 12.45 -52.36 -4.26
C SER A 10 11.39 -51.73 -5.17
N ASN A 11 10.21 -52.36 -5.28
CA ASN A 11 9.09 -51.85 -6.08
C ASN A 11 8.49 -50.59 -5.47
N ALA A 12 8.28 -50.55 -4.14
CA ALA A 12 7.78 -49.35 -3.47
C ALA A 12 8.74 -48.16 -3.60
N ARG A 13 10.07 -48.40 -3.51
CA ARG A 13 11.09 -47.36 -3.67
C ARG A 13 11.18 -46.87 -5.12
N ARG A 14 11.06 -47.77 -6.10
CA ARG A 14 11.05 -47.45 -7.54
C ARG A 14 9.76 -46.73 -7.95
N ILE A 15 8.61 -47.12 -7.40
CA ILE A 15 7.32 -46.42 -7.57
C ILE A 15 7.41 -45.02 -6.95
N ARG A 16 7.98 -44.88 -5.75
CA ARG A 16 8.19 -43.57 -5.12
C ARG A 16 9.14 -42.71 -5.93
N SER A 17 10.24 -43.28 -6.43
CA SER A 17 11.20 -42.60 -7.31
C SER A 17 10.55 -42.16 -8.63
N ASN A 18 9.74 -43.01 -9.26
CA ASN A 18 9.03 -42.68 -10.48
C ASN A 18 7.96 -41.61 -10.24
N LYS A 19 7.23 -41.66 -9.12
CA LYS A 19 6.27 -40.60 -8.72
C LYS A 19 6.97 -39.27 -8.47
N ILE A 20 8.15 -39.28 -7.85
CA ILE A 20 8.95 -38.07 -7.64
C ILE A 20 9.44 -37.54 -8.99
N LYS A 21 9.94 -38.42 -9.87
CA LYS A 21 10.40 -38.03 -11.20
C LYS A 21 9.27 -37.43 -12.04
N THR A 22 8.09 -38.07 -12.09
CA THR A 22 6.93 -37.54 -12.82
C THR A 22 6.40 -36.24 -12.23
N PHE A 23 6.48 -36.08 -10.90
CA PHE A 23 6.15 -34.81 -10.25
C PHE A 23 7.06 -33.67 -10.72
N PHE A 24 8.39 -33.89 -10.72
CA PHE A 24 9.36 -32.87 -11.16
C PHE A 24 9.46 -32.71 -12.69
N MET A 25 8.90 -33.61 -13.50
CA MET A 25 8.80 -33.40 -14.94
C MET A 25 7.77 -32.32 -15.33
N GLN A 26 6.84 -31.99 -14.44
CA GLN A 26 5.84 -30.95 -14.67
C GLN A 26 6.36 -29.57 -14.22
N PRO A 27 6.50 -28.58 -15.13
CA PRO A 27 7.09 -27.27 -14.79
C PRO A 27 6.40 -26.54 -13.64
N HIS A 28 5.06 -26.62 -13.57
CA HIS A 28 4.29 -25.97 -12.50
C HIS A 28 4.57 -26.57 -11.10
N ASN A 29 4.96 -27.84 -11.00
CA ASN A 29 5.33 -28.44 -9.71
C ASN A 29 6.71 -27.96 -9.24
N ILE A 30 7.67 -27.83 -10.16
CA ILE A 30 9.00 -27.25 -9.86
C ILE A 30 8.83 -25.81 -9.34
N ILE A 31 8.04 -25.00 -10.07
CA ILE A 31 7.77 -23.61 -9.69
C ILE A 31 7.12 -23.55 -8.30
N LEU A 32 6.13 -24.40 -8.00
CA LEU A 32 5.51 -24.44 -6.67
C LEU A 32 6.51 -24.75 -5.56
N VAL A 33 7.43 -25.70 -5.76
CA VAL A 33 8.43 -26.07 -4.74
C VAL A 33 9.43 -24.92 -4.54
N VAL A 34 9.99 -24.39 -5.62
CA VAL A 34 10.97 -23.28 -5.56
C VAL A 34 10.36 -22.04 -4.93
N MET A 35 9.15 -21.64 -5.38
CA MET A 35 8.45 -20.48 -4.81
C MET A 35 8.00 -20.74 -3.38
N GLY A 36 7.59 -21.96 -3.05
CA GLY A 36 7.26 -22.35 -1.69
C GLY A 36 8.43 -22.18 -0.74
N ILE A 37 9.62 -22.65 -1.11
CA ILE A 37 10.84 -22.48 -0.31
C ILE A 37 11.22 -21.00 -0.22
N LEU A 38 11.28 -20.30 -1.35
CA LEU A 38 11.66 -18.89 -1.42
C LEU A 38 10.73 -18.03 -0.53
N CYS A 39 9.42 -18.11 -0.75
CA CYS A 39 8.45 -17.33 0.02
C CYS A 39 8.45 -17.70 1.50
N THR A 40 8.71 -18.97 1.85
CA THR A 40 8.80 -19.37 3.25
C THR A 40 10.01 -18.73 3.91
N ILE A 41 11.19 -18.80 3.28
CA ILE A 41 12.42 -18.19 3.82
C ILE A 41 12.25 -16.68 3.93
N THR A 42 11.82 -16.01 2.86
CA THR A 42 11.73 -14.54 2.83
C THR A 42 10.60 -13.99 3.72
N THR A 43 9.63 -14.82 4.10
CA THR A 43 8.54 -14.39 4.99
C THR A 43 8.82 -14.75 6.43
N VAL A 44 9.21 -16.00 6.71
CA VAL A 44 9.34 -16.51 8.08
C VAL A 44 10.66 -16.08 8.72
N ALA A 45 11.77 -16.06 7.99
CA ALA A 45 13.08 -15.72 8.57
C ALA A 45 13.13 -14.29 9.15
N PRO A 46 12.61 -13.24 8.48
CA PRO A 46 12.54 -11.91 9.09
C PRO A 46 11.67 -11.87 10.35
N MET A 47 10.56 -12.63 10.37
CA MET A 47 9.68 -12.71 11.53
C MET A 47 10.37 -13.36 12.73
N ILE A 48 11.19 -14.39 12.49
CA ILE A 48 12.00 -15.00 13.54
C ILE A 48 13.07 -14.02 14.02
N ALA A 49 13.77 -13.34 13.09
CA ALA A 49 14.83 -12.39 13.43
C ALA A 49 14.34 -11.25 14.33
N ILE A 50 13.15 -10.70 14.05
CA ILE A 50 12.61 -9.61 14.88
C ILE A 50 12.12 -10.10 16.25
N VAL A 51 11.58 -11.32 16.34
CA VAL A 51 11.19 -11.92 17.63
C VAL A 51 12.42 -12.27 18.47
N GLU A 52 13.52 -12.69 17.86
CA GLU A 52 14.77 -12.90 18.58
C GLU A 52 15.34 -11.57 19.10
N ASP A 53 15.21 -10.50 18.32
CA ASP A 53 15.70 -9.17 18.67
C ASP A 53 15.00 -8.57 19.90
N THR A 54 13.72 -8.89 20.16
CA THR A 54 13.01 -8.40 21.35
C THR A 54 13.59 -8.93 22.66
N LEU A 55 14.23 -10.10 22.62
CA LEU A 55 14.82 -10.76 23.78
C LEU A 55 16.29 -10.36 23.96
N LYS A 56 16.96 -9.80 22.94
CA LYS A 56 18.37 -9.44 23.03
C LYS A 56 18.57 -8.18 23.87
N VAL A 57 19.61 -8.19 24.70
CA VAL A 57 20.12 -7.01 25.38
C VAL A 57 21.04 -6.26 24.42
N HIS A 58 20.65 -5.05 24.04
CA HIS A 58 21.40 -4.22 23.11
C HIS A 58 22.53 -3.46 23.82
N ARG A 59 23.75 -3.49 23.27
CA ARG A 59 24.89 -2.77 23.84
C ARG A 59 24.71 -1.26 23.69
N GLY A 60 25.06 -0.51 24.74
CA GLY A 60 25.02 0.95 24.71
C GLY A 60 23.63 1.56 24.85
N THR A 61 22.60 0.75 25.11
CA THR A 61 21.26 1.23 25.46
C THR A 61 21.01 1.06 26.96
N ILE A 62 19.95 1.73 27.44
CA ILE A 62 19.54 1.69 28.85
C ILE A 62 19.24 0.26 29.35
N GLU A 63 18.96 -0.64 28.42
CA GLU A 63 18.74 -2.08 28.63
C GLU A 63 19.93 -2.76 29.30
N THR A 64 21.16 -2.32 29.00
CA THR A 64 22.38 -2.88 29.63
C THR A 64 22.40 -2.62 31.13
N TRP A 65 21.86 -1.48 31.56
CA TRP A 65 21.75 -1.12 32.97
C TRP A 65 20.63 -1.90 33.64
N TRP A 66 19.45 -1.99 33.02
CA TRP A 66 18.32 -2.73 33.59
C TRP A 66 18.52 -4.26 33.62
N ALA A 67 19.17 -4.82 32.60
CA ALA A 67 19.46 -6.25 32.53
C ALA A 67 20.66 -6.67 33.39
N GLY A 68 21.46 -5.70 33.87
CA GLY A 68 22.67 -5.94 34.64
C GLY A 68 23.75 -6.74 33.89
N LYS A 69 23.66 -6.81 32.55
CA LYS A 69 24.56 -7.58 31.68
C LYS A 69 24.78 -6.82 30.36
N PRO A 70 26.01 -6.85 29.81
CA PRO A 70 26.33 -6.12 28.57
C PRO A 70 25.80 -6.79 27.29
N SER A 71 25.44 -8.08 27.37
CA SER A 71 24.88 -8.85 26.26
C SER A 71 24.20 -10.12 26.76
N GLY A 72 23.28 -10.66 25.98
CA GLY A 72 22.56 -11.90 26.29
C GLY A 72 21.07 -11.74 25.99
N TYR A 73 20.27 -12.63 26.59
CA TYR A 73 18.81 -12.56 26.48
C TYR A 73 18.19 -12.12 27.81
N SER A 74 17.16 -11.27 27.73
CA SER A 74 16.43 -10.74 28.89
C SER A 74 14.97 -10.45 28.54
N PHE A 75 14.08 -10.58 29.52
CA PHE A 75 12.67 -10.20 29.41
C PHE A 75 12.38 -8.78 29.93
N VAL A 76 13.42 -8.06 30.37
CA VAL A 76 13.28 -6.73 30.97
C VAL A 76 12.56 -5.75 30.05
N ASN A 77 12.84 -5.78 28.74
CA ASN A 77 12.18 -4.92 27.74
C ASN A 77 10.67 -5.14 27.69
N TYR A 78 10.19 -6.37 27.92
CA TYR A 78 8.76 -6.67 28.00
C TYR A 78 8.15 -6.16 29.32
N ILE A 79 8.86 -6.31 30.43
CA ILE A 79 8.36 -5.83 31.72
C ILE A 79 8.24 -4.31 31.69
N ASP A 80 9.27 -3.61 31.23
CA ASP A 80 9.29 -2.15 31.20
C ASP A 80 8.25 -1.58 30.21
N LEU A 81 8.17 -2.11 28.99
CA LEU A 81 7.21 -1.59 28.00
C LEU A 81 5.74 -1.74 28.43
N PHE A 82 5.40 -2.83 29.14
CA PHE A 82 4.02 -3.11 29.53
C PHE A 82 3.66 -2.54 30.91
N THR A 83 4.62 -2.48 31.84
CA THR A 83 4.37 -2.16 33.26
C THR A 83 5.21 -1.01 33.82
N GLY A 84 6.22 -0.55 33.09
CA GLY A 84 7.07 0.57 33.49
C GLY A 84 6.33 1.91 33.50
N GLU A 85 6.99 2.94 34.04
CA GLU A 85 6.40 4.28 34.20
C GLU A 85 5.96 4.90 32.87
N LEU A 86 6.70 4.59 31.79
CA LEU A 86 6.43 5.10 30.45
C LEU A 86 5.52 4.17 29.62
N ALA A 87 5.00 3.07 30.18
CA ALA A 87 4.17 2.10 29.45
C ALA A 87 2.97 2.76 28.77
N LYS A 88 2.34 3.74 29.43
CA LYS A 88 1.21 4.50 28.85
C LYS A 88 1.63 5.25 27.57
N THR A 89 2.74 5.96 27.62
CA THR A 89 3.23 6.81 26.54
C THR A 89 4.00 6.04 25.45
N ASN A 90 4.60 4.90 25.78
CA ASN A 90 5.38 4.08 24.85
C ASN A 90 4.56 2.98 24.18
N LEU A 91 3.55 2.44 24.86
CA LEU A 91 2.75 1.34 24.34
C LEU A 91 1.27 1.68 24.24
N TRP A 92 0.60 1.97 25.35
CA TRP A 92 -0.88 1.94 25.40
C TRP A 92 -1.54 3.08 24.61
N ASP A 93 -1.07 4.32 24.74
CA ASP A 93 -1.60 5.45 23.97
C ASP A 93 -1.31 5.30 22.46
N PRO A 94 -0.06 4.99 22.02
CA PRO A 94 0.22 4.72 20.61
C PRO A 94 -0.58 3.54 20.03
N LEU A 95 -0.77 2.47 20.81
CA LEU A 95 -1.56 1.30 20.44
C LEU A 95 -3.03 1.69 20.21
N LEU A 96 -3.62 2.42 21.16
CA LEU A 96 -5.00 2.88 21.08
C LEU A 96 -5.20 3.82 19.88
N ASN A 97 -4.30 4.80 19.70
CA ASN A 97 -4.32 5.71 18.56
C ASN A 97 -4.24 4.95 17.22
N THR A 98 -3.39 3.93 17.14
CA THR A 98 -3.24 3.09 15.95
C THR A 98 -4.53 2.35 15.61
N ILE A 99 -5.20 1.76 16.61
CA ILE A 99 -6.46 1.04 16.44
C ILE A 99 -7.60 2.00 16.05
N ILE A 100 -7.72 3.14 16.75
CA ILE A 100 -8.73 4.16 16.49
C ILE A 100 -8.58 4.70 15.06
N VAL A 101 -7.38 5.11 14.68
CA VAL A 101 -7.11 5.63 13.33
C VAL A 101 -7.41 4.57 12.28
N ALA A 102 -6.96 3.33 12.46
CA ALA A 102 -7.23 2.26 11.50
C ALA A 102 -8.74 1.97 11.34
N PHE A 103 -9.48 1.88 12.46
CA PHE A 103 -10.91 1.62 12.45
C PHE A 103 -11.70 2.76 11.79
N PHE A 104 -11.51 4.01 12.23
CA PHE A 104 -12.27 5.13 11.69
C PHE A 104 -11.84 5.50 10.26
N SER A 105 -10.59 5.25 9.87
CA SER A 105 -10.18 5.37 8.46
C SER A 105 -10.92 4.38 7.56
N CYS A 106 -11.20 3.16 8.04
CA CYS A 106 -12.04 2.20 7.30
C CYS A 106 -13.46 2.72 7.12
N VAL A 107 -14.05 3.23 8.20
CA VAL A 107 -15.40 3.82 8.18
C VAL A 107 -15.43 4.97 7.17
N ALA A 108 -14.49 5.91 7.25
CA ALA A 108 -14.36 7.03 6.33
C ALA A 108 -14.18 6.55 4.88
N ALA A 109 -13.28 5.59 4.61
CA ALA A 109 -13.03 5.08 3.26
C ALA A 109 -14.28 4.41 2.65
N ILE A 110 -15.03 3.63 3.44
CA ILE A 110 -16.27 2.97 2.98
C ILE A 110 -17.39 3.98 2.78
N LEU A 111 -17.53 4.96 3.69
CA LEU A 111 -18.53 6.02 3.54
C LEU A 111 -18.25 6.84 2.28
N PHE A 112 -17.04 7.36 2.10
CA PHE A 112 -16.70 8.18 0.93
C PHE A 112 -16.64 7.36 -0.36
N GLY A 113 -15.85 6.29 -0.39
CA GLY A 113 -15.64 5.49 -1.59
C GLY A 113 -16.81 4.58 -1.96
N GLY A 114 -17.53 4.05 -0.97
CA GLY A 114 -18.74 3.25 -1.18
C GLY A 114 -19.92 4.10 -1.64
N LEU A 115 -20.12 5.29 -1.05
CA LEU A 115 -21.13 6.24 -1.54
C LEU A 115 -20.80 6.70 -2.96
N PHE A 116 -19.54 7.04 -3.23
CA PHE A 116 -19.09 7.42 -4.56
C PHE A 116 -19.30 6.28 -5.58
N ALA A 117 -18.98 5.04 -5.21
CA ALA A 117 -19.25 3.85 -6.03
C ALA A 117 -20.74 3.73 -6.36
N PHE A 118 -21.60 3.83 -5.36
CA PHE A 118 -23.04 3.77 -5.54
C PHE A 118 -23.55 4.87 -6.47
N LEU A 119 -23.16 6.12 -6.24
CA LEU A 119 -23.57 7.27 -7.06
C LEU A 119 -23.12 7.12 -8.50
N VAL A 120 -21.86 6.74 -8.76
CA VAL A 120 -21.34 6.63 -10.12
C VAL A 120 -21.94 5.43 -10.87
N THR A 121 -22.17 4.30 -10.20
CA THR A 121 -22.60 3.05 -10.87
C THR A 121 -24.11 2.89 -10.93
N ARG A 122 -24.85 3.18 -9.85
CA ARG A 122 -26.28 2.87 -9.71
C ARG A 122 -27.22 4.04 -9.99
N THR A 123 -26.73 5.26 -10.23
CA THR A 123 -27.61 6.43 -10.50
C THR A 123 -27.49 6.97 -11.93
N ASN A 124 -28.22 8.04 -12.28
CA ASN A 124 -28.06 8.77 -13.56
C ASN A 124 -27.18 10.03 -13.47
N LEU A 125 -26.25 10.08 -12.49
CA LEU A 125 -25.27 11.17 -12.29
C LEU A 125 -24.59 11.61 -13.60
N LYS A 126 -24.33 12.92 -13.75
CA LYS A 126 -23.57 13.48 -14.89
C LYS A 126 -22.06 13.51 -14.60
N CYS A 127 -21.25 13.70 -15.63
CA CYS A 127 -19.78 13.77 -15.54
C CYS A 127 -19.08 12.52 -14.93
N LYS A 128 -19.74 11.37 -14.95
CA LYS A 128 -19.25 10.12 -14.34
C LYS A 128 -17.85 9.71 -14.81
N LYS A 129 -17.54 9.88 -16.10
CA LYS A 129 -16.24 9.51 -16.67
C LYS A 129 -15.09 10.33 -16.07
N TYR A 130 -15.31 11.64 -15.89
CA TYR A 130 -14.33 12.52 -15.22
C TYR A 130 -14.19 12.13 -13.75
N LEU A 131 -15.32 12.00 -13.06
CA LEU A 131 -15.37 11.67 -11.64
C LEU A 131 -14.70 10.31 -11.35
N SER A 132 -15.02 9.26 -12.11
CA SER A 132 -14.45 7.92 -11.91
C SER A 132 -12.94 7.89 -12.06
N SER A 133 -12.39 8.66 -13.01
CA SER A 133 -10.95 8.68 -13.28
C SER A 133 -10.18 9.45 -12.20
N ILE A 134 -10.72 10.58 -11.75
CA ILE A 134 -10.03 11.45 -10.79
C ILE A 134 -10.14 10.93 -9.36
N PHE A 135 -11.24 10.26 -9.00
CA PHE A 135 -11.41 9.75 -7.64
C PHE A 135 -10.36 8.72 -7.21
N ILE A 136 -9.72 8.02 -8.16
CA ILE A 136 -8.66 7.04 -7.87
C ILE A 136 -7.31 7.72 -7.63
N PHE A 137 -7.16 8.96 -8.07
CA PHE A 137 -5.91 9.70 -8.09
C PHE A 137 -5.27 9.96 -6.73
N PRO A 138 -6.01 10.23 -5.62
CA PRO A 138 -5.41 10.39 -4.31
C PRO A 138 -4.68 9.14 -3.84
N TYR A 139 -5.15 7.95 -4.25
CA TYR A 139 -4.46 6.71 -3.99
C TYR A 139 -3.17 6.59 -4.81
N ILE A 140 -3.16 7.07 -6.06
CA ILE A 140 -1.98 7.05 -6.95
C ILE A 140 -0.84 7.93 -6.42
N MET A 141 -1.17 8.97 -5.66
CA MET A 141 -0.18 9.78 -4.95
C MET A 141 0.38 9.05 -3.73
N PRO A 142 1.54 9.46 -3.21
CA PRO A 142 1.98 9.03 -1.88
C PRO A 142 0.93 9.36 -0.79
N GLN A 143 0.77 8.48 0.20
CA GLN A 143 -0.26 8.67 1.24
C GLN A 143 -0.08 9.94 2.08
N TRP A 144 1.17 10.40 2.24
CA TRP A 144 1.47 11.63 2.98
C TRP A 144 1.16 12.91 2.23
N THR A 145 0.94 12.84 0.91
CA THR A 145 0.58 14.00 0.09
C THR A 145 -0.62 14.75 0.69
N LEU A 146 -1.68 14.02 1.03
CA LEU A 146 -2.86 14.63 1.63
C LEU A 146 -2.58 15.17 3.04
N ALA A 147 -1.66 14.57 3.80
CA ALA A 147 -1.27 15.06 5.13
C ALA A 147 -0.52 16.39 5.05
N MET A 148 0.45 16.50 4.11
CA MET A 148 1.16 17.76 3.88
C MET A 148 0.23 18.85 3.35
N VAL A 149 -0.69 18.53 2.45
CA VAL A 149 -1.70 19.47 1.97
C VAL A 149 -2.62 19.93 3.10
N TRP A 150 -2.99 19.02 4.00
CA TRP A 150 -3.77 19.36 5.19
C TRP A 150 -3.03 20.38 6.07
N ARG A 151 -1.73 20.17 6.29
CA ARG A 151 -0.84 21.10 6.99
C ARG A 151 -0.78 22.46 6.28
N ASN A 152 -0.52 22.46 4.97
CA ASN A 152 -0.43 23.69 4.16
C ASN A 152 -1.75 24.47 4.11
N LEU A 153 -2.90 23.82 4.36
CA LEU A 153 -4.20 24.48 4.43
C LEU A 153 -4.51 25.03 5.83
N PHE A 154 -4.33 24.21 6.86
CA PHE A 154 -4.98 24.43 8.16
C PHE A 154 -4.04 24.75 9.32
N ASN A 155 -2.73 24.50 9.20
CA ASN A 155 -1.82 24.86 10.28
C ASN A 155 -1.76 26.38 10.48
N SER A 156 -1.39 26.81 11.68
CA SER A 156 -1.14 28.21 11.96
C SER A 156 -0.12 28.39 13.07
N ASN A 157 0.56 29.52 13.07
CA ASN A 157 1.50 29.85 14.14
C ASN A 157 0.79 29.93 15.50
N ALA A 158 -0.43 30.45 15.51
CA ALA A 158 -1.23 30.62 16.73
C ALA A 158 -1.67 29.29 17.37
N VAL A 159 -1.91 28.23 16.58
CA VAL A 159 -2.50 26.97 17.08
C VAL A 159 -1.53 25.81 17.04
N THR A 160 -0.80 25.63 15.94
CA THR A 160 0.11 24.50 15.77
C THR A 160 1.57 24.88 15.99
N HIS A 161 1.87 26.15 16.27
CA HIS A 161 3.23 26.68 16.43
C HIS A 161 4.14 26.44 15.22
N THR A 162 3.53 26.31 14.03
CA THR A 162 4.22 26.15 12.75
C THR A 162 3.96 27.37 11.84
N SER A 163 4.39 27.33 10.59
CA SER A 163 4.01 28.34 9.59
C SER A 163 2.50 28.39 9.37
N ASP A 164 2.01 29.57 8.96
CA ASP A 164 0.60 29.77 8.61
C ASP A 164 0.25 29.04 7.31
N GLY A 165 -0.78 28.20 7.37
CA GLY A 165 -1.41 27.61 6.19
C GLY A 165 -2.27 28.63 5.46
N LEU A 166 -2.77 28.24 4.29
CA LEU A 166 -3.53 29.10 3.38
C LEU A 166 -4.71 29.81 4.05
N PHE A 167 -5.45 29.13 4.93
CA PHE A 167 -6.61 29.71 5.62
C PHE A 167 -6.22 30.79 6.64
N ALA A 168 -5.20 30.51 7.46
CA ALA A 168 -4.68 31.47 8.42
C ALA A 168 -4.05 32.66 7.70
N ALA A 169 -3.25 32.39 6.66
CA ALA A 169 -2.59 33.43 5.90
C ALA A 169 -3.60 34.35 5.19
N LEU A 170 -4.54 33.82 4.39
CA LEU A 170 -5.42 34.65 3.54
C LEU A 170 -6.63 35.21 4.28
N PHE A 171 -7.26 34.41 5.14
CA PHE A 171 -8.55 34.74 5.74
C PHE A 171 -8.45 35.01 7.24
N ASN A 172 -7.26 34.88 7.84
CA ASN A 172 -7.06 34.94 9.28
C ASN A 172 -7.94 33.94 10.05
N ILE A 173 -8.25 32.80 9.43
CA ILE A 173 -9.05 31.72 10.03
C ILE A 173 -8.10 30.69 10.63
N HIS A 174 -8.09 30.60 11.95
CA HIS A 174 -7.28 29.65 12.72
C HIS A 174 -8.12 28.44 13.12
N MET A 175 -7.84 27.29 12.50
CA MET A 175 -8.55 26.05 12.83
C MET A 175 -8.08 25.50 14.18
N PRO A 176 -8.96 24.84 14.96
CA PRO A 176 -8.58 24.30 16.26
C PRO A 176 -7.57 23.15 16.15
N SER A 177 -6.76 22.94 17.20
CA SER A 177 -5.65 21.96 17.19
C SER A 177 -6.10 20.55 16.79
N TRP A 178 -7.27 20.08 17.26
CA TRP A 178 -7.81 18.76 16.90
C TRP A 178 -8.14 18.61 15.40
N TRP A 179 -8.38 19.71 14.69
CA TRP A 179 -8.59 19.70 13.24
C TRP A 179 -7.28 19.62 12.48
N CYS A 180 -6.24 20.30 12.97
CA CYS A 180 -4.95 20.42 12.30
C CYS A 180 -4.05 19.21 12.55
N GLN A 181 -4.04 18.68 13.78
CA GLN A 181 -3.16 17.62 14.24
C GLN A 181 -3.92 16.54 15.02
N GLY A 182 -3.35 15.34 15.10
CA GLY A 182 -3.89 14.23 15.88
C GLY A 182 -4.82 13.29 15.10
N ILE A 183 -5.78 12.68 15.80
CA ILE A 183 -6.58 11.56 15.30
C ILE A 183 -7.48 11.96 14.14
N PHE A 184 -8.21 13.08 14.26
CA PHE A 184 -9.20 13.51 13.27
C PHE A 184 -8.59 13.69 11.87
N PRO A 185 -7.53 14.51 11.67
CA PRO A 185 -6.96 14.68 10.34
C PRO A 185 -6.33 13.39 9.83
N CYS A 186 -5.75 12.55 10.69
CA CYS A 186 -5.22 11.24 10.29
C CYS A 186 -6.32 10.34 9.71
N VAL A 187 -7.48 10.27 10.38
CA VAL A 187 -8.65 9.48 9.94
C VAL A 187 -9.18 9.97 8.61
N ILE A 188 -9.33 11.29 8.44
CA ILE A 188 -9.84 11.86 7.19
C ILE A 188 -8.84 11.64 6.05
N VAL A 189 -7.57 11.96 6.25
CA VAL A 189 -6.53 11.81 5.22
C VAL A 189 -6.37 10.36 4.77
N LEU A 190 -6.24 9.41 5.71
CA LEU A 190 -6.12 7.99 5.37
C LEU A 190 -7.42 7.44 4.77
N GLY A 191 -8.57 7.86 5.31
CA GLY A 191 -9.89 7.50 4.78
C GLY A 191 -10.09 7.94 3.34
N LEU A 192 -9.70 9.17 3.01
CA LEU A 192 -9.76 9.72 1.65
C LEU A 192 -8.76 9.02 0.72
N HIS A 193 -7.52 8.83 1.15
CA HIS A 193 -6.50 8.13 0.38
C HIS A 193 -6.94 6.69 0.02
N TYR A 194 -7.47 5.94 1.00
CA TYR A 194 -7.91 4.56 0.78
C TYR A 194 -9.36 4.41 0.29
N SER A 195 -10.12 5.50 0.16
CA SER A 195 -11.47 5.47 -0.40
C SER A 195 -11.51 4.92 -1.84
N ALA A 196 -10.41 5.05 -2.58
CA ALA A 196 -10.28 4.45 -3.90
C ALA A 196 -10.42 2.92 -3.89
N PHE A 197 -9.93 2.23 -2.84
CA PHE A 197 -10.12 0.78 -2.70
C PHE A 197 -11.59 0.43 -2.49
N ALA A 198 -12.28 1.17 -1.63
CA ALA A 198 -13.71 1.02 -1.44
C ALA A 198 -14.46 1.23 -2.76
N TYR A 199 -14.10 2.26 -3.52
CA TYR A 199 -14.68 2.54 -4.83
C TYR A 199 -14.50 1.38 -5.82
N ILE A 200 -13.27 0.87 -5.96
CA ILE A 200 -12.93 -0.19 -6.92
C ILE A 200 -13.64 -1.51 -6.53
N LEU A 201 -13.54 -1.92 -5.27
CA LEU A 201 -14.07 -3.22 -4.83
C LEU A 201 -15.59 -3.24 -4.76
N ILE A 202 -16.21 -2.20 -4.20
CA ILE A 202 -17.67 -2.11 -4.08
C ILE A 202 -18.28 -1.78 -5.45
N GLY A 203 -17.68 -0.85 -6.19
CA GLY A 203 -18.12 -0.46 -7.54
C GLY A 203 -18.06 -1.62 -8.53
N GLY A 204 -17.05 -2.49 -8.42
CA GLY A 204 -16.96 -3.72 -9.22
C GLY A 204 -18.14 -4.67 -9.01
N ILE A 205 -18.62 -4.82 -7.77
CA ILE A 205 -19.83 -5.62 -7.50
C ILE A 205 -21.07 -4.91 -8.04
N PHE A 206 -21.22 -3.60 -7.83
CA PHE A 206 -22.39 -2.86 -8.33
C PHE A 206 -22.55 -2.90 -9.85
N ARG A 207 -21.44 -2.91 -10.61
CA ARG A 207 -21.46 -3.00 -12.08
C ARG A 207 -21.90 -4.38 -12.58
N ASN A 208 -21.57 -5.44 -11.84
CA ASN A 208 -21.80 -6.83 -12.23
C ASN A 208 -23.03 -7.46 -11.56
N MET A 209 -23.74 -6.71 -10.71
CA MET A 209 -24.91 -7.18 -9.98
C MET A 209 -26.15 -7.20 -10.87
N ASP A 210 -26.80 -8.37 -10.96
CA ASP A 210 -28.08 -8.53 -11.65
C ASP A 210 -29.18 -7.69 -10.97
N ALA A 211 -29.87 -6.86 -11.75
CA ALA A 211 -30.95 -6.01 -11.27
C ALA A 211 -32.25 -6.79 -10.95
N ASN A 212 -32.38 -8.05 -11.41
CA ASN A 212 -33.59 -8.85 -11.26
C ASN A 212 -34.11 -8.93 -9.81
N LEU A 213 -33.22 -9.05 -8.81
CA LEU A 213 -33.63 -9.09 -7.40
C LEU A 213 -34.22 -7.76 -6.92
N GLU A 214 -33.65 -6.64 -7.35
CA GLU A 214 -34.15 -5.30 -7.00
C GLU A 214 -35.43 -4.96 -7.77
N GLU A 215 -35.53 -5.38 -9.04
CA GLU A 215 -36.73 -5.21 -9.86
C GLU A 215 -37.89 -6.05 -9.34
N ALA A 216 -37.66 -7.32 -8.96
CA ALA A 216 -38.67 -8.16 -8.33
C ALA A 216 -39.18 -7.55 -7.02
N ALA A 217 -38.28 -7.02 -6.18
CA ALA A 217 -38.68 -6.32 -4.96
C ALA A 217 -39.46 -5.04 -5.25
N THR A 218 -39.11 -4.32 -6.32
CA THR A 218 -39.85 -3.13 -6.78
C THR A 218 -41.24 -3.48 -7.28
N ILE A 219 -41.41 -4.60 -8.00
CA ILE A 219 -42.72 -5.12 -8.44
C ILE A 219 -43.59 -5.51 -7.24
N LEU A 220 -42.98 -6.05 -6.18
CA LEU A 220 -43.65 -6.36 -4.90
C LEU A 220 -43.90 -5.12 -4.02
N ASP A 221 -43.82 -3.91 -4.59
CA ASP A 221 -43.97 -2.62 -3.92
C ASP A 221 -43.12 -2.47 -2.64
N THR A 222 -41.93 -3.08 -2.65
CA THR A 222 -41.01 -2.98 -1.52
C THR A 222 -40.35 -1.60 -1.54
N PRO A 223 -40.36 -0.84 -0.42
CA PRO A 223 -39.77 0.49 -0.40
C PRO A 223 -38.25 0.45 -0.59
N LYS A 224 -37.70 1.45 -1.28
CA LYS A 224 -36.27 1.52 -1.68
C LYS A 224 -35.27 1.32 -0.53
N HIS A 225 -35.58 1.79 0.68
CA HIS A 225 -34.72 1.56 1.84
C HIS A 225 -34.67 0.07 2.23
N LYS A 226 -35.80 -0.65 2.18
CA LYS A 226 -35.82 -2.10 2.41
C LYS A 226 -35.03 -2.84 1.33
N ILE A 227 -35.16 -2.44 0.06
CA ILE A 227 -34.37 -3.00 -1.05
C ILE A 227 -32.87 -2.79 -0.78
N MET A 228 -32.46 -1.57 -0.43
CA MET A 228 -31.08 -1.25 -0.08
C MET A 228 -30.55 -2.12 1.06
N PHE A 229 -31.25 -2.19 2.20
CA PHE A 229 -30.74 -2.88 3.40
C PHE A 229 -30.91 -4.41 3.36
N ARG A 230 -31.88 -4.95 2.63
CA ARG A 230 -32.15 -6.41 2.58
C ARG A 230 -31.62 -7.10 1.34
N ILE A 231 -31.37 -6.39 0.25
CA ILE A 231 -30.89 -6.97 -1.02
C ILE A 231 -29.52 -6.40 -1.35
N THR A 232 -29.43 -5.09 -1.60
CA THR A 232 -28.21 -4.46 -2.13
C THR A 232 -27.02 -4.54 -1.16
N LEU A 233 -27.19 -4.15 0.11
CA LEU A 233 -26.12 -4.14 1.11
C LEU A 233 -25.61 -5.55 1.47
N PRO A 234 -26.47 -6.56 1.71
CA PRO A 234 -26.02 -7.94 1.92
C PRO A 234 -25.22 -8.50 0.74
N MET A 235 -25.57 -8.14 -0.50
CA MET A 235 -24.84 -8.59 -1.70
C MET A 235 -23.44 -7.98 -1.80
N ILE A 236 -23.24 -6.72 -1.39
CA ILE A 236 -21.91 -6.08 -1.38
C ILE A 236 -21.11 -6.34 -0.09
N LYS A 237 -21.71 -6.95 0.94
CA LYS A 237 -21.03 -7.26 2.22
C LYS A 237 -19.67 -7.94 2.05
N PRO A 238 -19.46 -8.91 1.13
CA PRO A 238 -18.14 -9.50 0.93
C PRO A 238 -17.09 -8.51 0.40
N ALA A 239 -17.51 -7.55 -0.44
CA ALA A 239 -16.64 -6.48 -0.91
C ALA A 239 -16.34 -5.48 0.20
N ILE A 240 -17.34 -5.08 0.99
CA ILE A 240 -17.15 -4.23 2.18
C ILE A 240 -16.13 -4.87 3.13
N LEU A 241 -16.30 -6.15 3.47
CA LEU A 241 -15.38 -6.85 4.38
C LEU A 241 -13.95 -6.92 3.82
N SER A 242 -13.82 -7.12 2.50
CA SER A 242 -12.50 -7.08 1.84
C SER A 242 -11.87 -5.68 1.93
N THR A 243 -12.66 -4.63 1.71
CA THR A 243 -12.23 -3.24 1.87
C THR A 243 -11.80 -2.96 3.32
N VAL A 244 -12.60 -3.34 4.32
CA VAL A 244 -12.25 -3.16 5.75
C VAL A 244 -10.89 -3.77 6.04
N LEU A 245 -10.66 -5.02 5.64
CA LEU A 245 -9.41 -5.72 5.94
C LEU A 245 -8.18 -5.03 5.29
N LEU A 246 -8.33 -4.57 4.04
CA LEU A 246 -7.25 -3.91 3.30
C LEU A 246 -6.94 -2.52 3.86
N VAL A 247 -7.98 -1.71 4.10
CA VAL A 247 -7.82 -0.35 4.63
C VAL A 247 -7.30 -0.40 6.07
N PHE A 248 -7.83 -1.31 6.89
CA PHE A 248 -7.40 -1.44 8.29
C PHE A 248 -5.92 -1.77 8.38
N GLY A 249 -5.47 -2.81 7.66
CA GLY A 249 -4.06 -3.22 7.66
C GLY A 249 -3.13 -2.14 7.13
N SER A 250 -3.57 -1.37 6.12
CA SER A 250 -2.76 -0.31 5.52
C SER A 250 -2.68 0.92 6.43
N SER A 251 -3.79 1.37 7.01
CA SER A 251 -3.85 2.51 7.94
C SER A 251 -3.09 2.25 9.24
N MET A 252 -3.20 1.04 9.78
CA MET A 252 -2.52 0.63 11.02
C MET A 252 -0.99 0.68 10.91
N GLY A 253 -0.46 0.33 9.73
CA GLY A 253 0.98 0.38 9.42
C GLY A 253 1.46 1.70 8.83
N SER A 254 0.61 2.74 8.82
CA SER A 254 0.99 4.04 8.28
C SER A 254 1.88 4.79 9.27
N TYR A 255 3.13 5.01 8.88
CA TYR A 255 4.04 5.95 9.53
C TYR A 255 3.83 7.40 9.08
N PRO A 256 3.80 7.70 7.77
CA PRO A 256 4.05 9.08 7.36
C PRO A 256 2.85 9.99 7.58
N VAL A 257 1.61 9.49 7.51
CA VAL A 257 0.43 10.33 7.80
C VAL A 257 0.39 10.74 9.28
N PRO A 258 0.50 9.81 10.26
CA PRO A 258 0.61 10.20 11.67
C PRO A 258 1.82 11.08 11.98
N HIS A 259 2.96 10.84 11.31
CA HIS A 259 4.16 11.66 11.49
C HIS A 259 3.90 13.13 11.11
N TYR A 260 3.40 13.40 9.89
CA TYR A 260 3.14 14.79 9.45
C TYR A 260 2.02 15.49 10.21
N LEU A 261 1.10 14.73 10.81
CA LEU A 261 -0.04 15.26 11.56
C LEU A 261 0.17 15.21 13.08
N GLY A 262 1.39 14.95 13.55
CA GLY A 262 1.76 15.04 14.97
C GLY A 262 1.07 14.01 15.88
N LEU A 263 0.75 12.81 15.36
CA LEU A 263 0.09 11.75 16.13
C LEU A 263 1.06 10.62 16.51
N SER A 264 1.08 10.28 17.81
CA SER A 264 1.80 9.11 18.30
C SER A 264 1.00 7.83 18.00
N THR A 265 1.53 6.98 17.12
CA THR A 265 1.05 5.65 16.76
C THR A 265 2.18 4.65 16.97
N LEU A 266 1.91 3.33 16.91
CA LEU A 266 2.96 2.32 17.04
C LEU A 266 4.10 2.55 16.05
N SER A 267 3.77 2.98 14.82
CA SER A 267 4.74 3.27 13.77
C SER A 267 5.61 4.48 14.09
N THR A 268 5.03 5.61 14.52
CA THR A 268 5.81 6.82 14.87
C THR A 268 6.57 6.65 16.18
N LYS A 269 5.98 5.95 17.14
CA LYS A 269 6.62 5.65 18.42
C LYS A 269 7.83 4.74 18.25
N TYR A 270 7.73 3.70 17.42
CA TYR A 270 8.88 2.89 17.02
C TYR A 270 10.06 3.76 16.57
N ILE A 271 9.80 4.71 15.65
CA ILE A 271 10.84 5.58 15.09
C ILE A 271 11.48 6.48 16.14
N SER A 272 10.68 6.99 17.09
CA SER A 272 11.20 7.79 18.21
C SER A 272 12.07 6.98 19.18
N MET A 273 11.85 5.67 19.29
CA MET A 273 12.49 4.81 20.29
C MET A 273 13.68 3.99 19.75
N LYS A 274 13.76 3.79 18.43
CA LYS A 274 14.74 2.89 17.78
C LYS A 274 16.22 3.16 18.12
N GLY A 275 16.56 4.34 18.64
CA GLY A 275 17.92 4.69 19.06
C GLY A 275 18.19 4.37 20.54
N THR A 276 17.30 4.79 21.43
CA THR A 276 17.52 4.73 22.90
C THR A 276 16.94 3.47 23.55
N TYR A 277 15.79 3.01 23.07
CA TYR A 277 15.01 1.89 23.62
C TYR A 277 14.78 0.83 22.53
N THR A 278 15.89 0.28 22.02
CA THR A 278 15.92 -0.61 20.85
C THR A 278 15.05 -1.86 20.99
N GLY A 279 15.12 -2.54 22.13
CA GLY A 279 14.37 -3.76 22.42
C GLY A 279 12.88 -3.50 22.58
N GLU A 280 12.51 -2.41 23.26
CA GLU A 280 11.12 -1.96 23.32
C GLU A 280 10.55 -1.63 21.93
N ALA A 281 11.32 -0.92 21.11
CA ALA A 281 10.94 -0.63 19.73
C ALA A 281 10.72 -1.94 18.94
N SER A 282 11.60 -2.94 19.08
CA SER A 282 11.41 -4.24 18.45
C SER A 282 10.13 -4.96 18.91
N ILE A 283 9.73 -4.81 20.19
CA ILE A 283 8.45 -5.32 20.68
C ILE A 283 7.27 -4.63 19.98
N LEU A 284 7.31 -3.30 19.80
CA LEU A 284 6.28 -2.57 19.05
C LEU A 284 6.16 -3.09 17.62
N ALA A 285 7.28 -3.42 16.98
CA ALA A 285 7.30 -4.00 15.63
C ALA A 285 6.72 -5.42 15.58
N VAL A 286 6.97 -6.25 16.60
CA VAL A 286 6.32 -7.55 16.75
C VAL A 286 4.81 -7.41 16.96
N ILE A 287 4.35 -6.45 17.77
CA ILE A 287 2.91 -6.17 17.96
C ILE A 287 2.26 -5.79 16.62
N MET A 288 2.87 -4.88 15.85
CA MET A 288 2.41 -4.50 14.51
C MET A 288 2.35 -5.72 13.56
N MET A 289 3.33 -6.61 13.62
CA MET A 289 3.38 -7.83 12.83
C MET A 289 2.29 -8.84 13.22
N LEU A 290 2.06 -9.04 14.52
CA LEU A 290 0.99 -9.90 15.05
C LEU A 290 -0.38 -9.41 14.59
N MET A 291 -0.62 -8.09 14.60
CA MET A 291 -1.86 -7.53 14.06
C MET A 291 -2.03 -7.83 12.56
N GLY A 292 -0.97 -7.74 11.76
CA GLY A 292 -1.00 -8.13 10.35
C GLY A 292 -1.38 -9.61 10.14
N VAL A 293 -0.87 -10.51 11.00
CA VAL A 293 -1.22 -11.94 10.99
C VAL A 293 -2.69 -12.15 11.38
N ILE A 294 -3.20 -11.42 12.38
CA ILE A 294 -4.62 -11.49 12.77
C ILE A 294 -5.52 -11.07 11.60
N ILE A 295 -5.21 -9.96 10.92
CA ILE A 295 -5.95 -9.49 9.74
C ILE A 295 -5.94 -10.53 8.63
N LEU A 296 -4.83 -11.23 8.42
CA LEU A 296 -4.77 -12.34 7.46
C LEU A 296 -5.71 -13.48 7.82
N ILE A 297 -5.72 -13.90 9.08
CA ILE A 297 -6.60 -14.97 9.56
C ILE A 297 -8.05 -14.58 9.33
N LEU A 298 -8.43 -13.34 9.67
CA LEU A 298 -9.77 -12.80 9.44
C LEU A 298 -10.12 -12.77 7.94
N ASN A 299 -9.17 -12.38 7.08
CA ASN A 299 -9.35 -12.40 5.63
C ASN A 299 -9.60 -13.82 5.09
N GLN A 300 -8.82 -14.80 5.54
CA GLN A 300 -8.99 -16.19 5.13
C GLN A 300 -10.33 -16.78 5.60
N GLN A 301 -10.77 -16.46 6.82
CA GLN A 301 -12.07 -16.89 7.33
C GLN A 301 -13.24 -16.27 6.54
N SER A 302 -13.15 -14.97 6.25
CA SER A 302 -14.11 -14.26 5.39
C SER A 302 -14.25 -14.90 4.01
N LEU A 303 -13.14 -15.32 3.40
CA LEU A 303 -13.10 -15.98 2.09
C LEU A 303 -13.76 -17.36 2.09
N LYS A 304 -13.69 -18.12 3.19
CA LYS A 304 -14.34 -19.45 3.31
C LYS A 304 -15.87 -19.37 3.31
N SER A 305 -16.43 -18.25 3.76
CA SER A 305 -17.87 -18.02 3.77
C SER A 305 -18.45 -17.64 2.40
N ARG A 306 -17.61 -17.46 1.36
CA ARG A 306 -18.04 -17.17 -0.02
C ARG A 306 -18.57 -18.42 -0.73
N LYS A 307 -19.51 -19.15 -0.10
CA LYS A 307 -20.33 -20.16 -0.78
C LYS A 307 -21.00 -19.47 -1.97
N ASN A 308 -20.56 -19.78 -3.18
CA ASN A 308 -21.20 -19.53 -4.48
C ASN A 308 -22.25 -18.39 -4.50
N TYR A 309 -21.80 -17.14 -4.34
CA TYR A 309 -22.55 -16.02 -4.88
C TYR A 309 -22.12 -15.88 -6.34
N THR A 310 -22.62 -16.77 -7.19
CA THR A 310 -22.50 -16.65 -8.65
C THR A 310 -23.28 -15.42 -9.08
N THR A 311 -22.65 -14.24 -9.01
CA THR A 311 -23.24 -12.96 -9.42
C THR A 311 -23.13 -12.71 -10.93
N VAL A 312 -22.30 -13.49 -11.63
CA VAL A 312 -22.17 -13.44 -13.09
C VAL A 312 -22.89 -14.65 -13.68
N THR A 313 -24.16 -14.47 -14.02
CA THR A 313 -24.86 -15.37 -14.95
C THR A 313 -24.52 -14.91 -16.38
N GLY A 314 -24.48 -15.83 -17.35
CA GLY A 314 -24.08 -15.54 -18.74
C GLY A 314 -25.03 -14.63 -19.53
N LYS A 315 -25.98 -13.95 -18.88
CA LYS A 315 -26.87 -12.96 -19.50
C LYS A 315 -26.49 -11.57 -19.00
N SER A 316 -26.42 -10.61 -19.92
CA SER A 316 -26.18 -9.20 -19.58
C SER A 316 -27.31 -8.68 -18.69
N GLY A 317 -27.07 -8.58 -17.38
CA GLY A 317 -27.98 -7.88 -16.48
C GLY A 317 -28.07 -6.43 -16.93
N GLN A 318 -29.25 -5.97 -17.34
CA GLN A 318 -29.45 -4.55 -17.56
C GLN A 318 -29.34 -3.83 -16.21
N ILE A 319 -28.44 -2.85 -16.11
CA ILE A 319 -28.29 -2.06 -14.89
C ILE A 319 -29.47 -1.09 -14.82
N SER A 320 -30.47 -1.39 -13.98
CA SER A 320 -31.49 -0.40 -13.62
C SER A 320 -30.84 0.75 -12.84
N LYS A 321 -30.97 1.99 -13.37
CA LYS A 321 -30.37 3.19 -12.80
C LYS A 321 -31.41 3.97 -12.00
N ILE A 322 -31.06 4.34 -10.78
CA ILE A 322 -31.85 5.24 -9.95
C ILE A 322 -31.78 6.66 -10.52
N ASN A 323 -32.94 7.26 -10.77
CA ASN A 323 -33.05 8.62 -11.27
C ASN A 323 -32.93 9.63 -10.12
N LEU A 324 -31.93 10.53 -10.18
CA LEU A 324 -31.67 11.62 -9.23
C LEU A 324 -32.47 12.89 -9.55
N GLY A 325 -33.39 12.84 -10.51
CA GLY A 325 -34.11 14.01 -11.01
C GLY A 325 -33.29 14.90 -11.94
N LYS A 326 -33.92 15.95 -12.47
CA LYS A 326 -33.29 16.86 -13.45
C LYS A 326 -32.17 17.70 -12.85
N SER A 327 -32.35 18.23 -11.64
CA SER A 327 -31.37 19.09 -10.96
C SER A 327 -30.38 18.30 -10.10
N GLY A 328 -30.85 17.25 -9.40
CA GLY A 328 -30.02 16.47 -8.48
C GLY A 328 -28.80 15.84 -9.14
N LYS A 329 -28.93 15.37 -10.40
CA LYS A 329 -27.80 14.79 -11.17
C LYS A 329 -26.66 15.79 -11.46
N TYR A 330 -26.94 17.09 -11.47
CA TYR A 330 -25.94 18.14 -11.69
C TYR A 330 -25.38 18.66 -10.36
N ILE A 331 -26.25 18.92 -9.38
CA ILE A 331 -25.82 19.41 -8.05
C ILE A 331 -24.87 18.41 -7.39
N ILE A 332 -25.24 17.12 -7.35
CA ILE A 332 -24.38 16.08 -6.78
C ILE A 332 -23.08 15.95 -7.58
N ALA A 333 -23.14 16.09 -8.92
CA ALA A 333 -21.94 16.04 -9.74
C ALA A 333 -20.99 17.21 -9.42
N ILE A 334 -21.50 18.43 -9.24
CA ILE A 334 -20.71 19.61 -8.87
C ILE A 334 -20.06 19.42 -7.50
N ILE A 335 -20.81 18.95 -6.50
CA ILE A 335 -20.27 18.66 -5.15
C ILE A 335 -19.12 17.66 -5.25
N LEU A 336 -19.30 16.58 -6.01
CA LEU A 336 -18.26 15.57 -6.21
C LEU A 336 -17.07 16.11 -7.02
N ILE A 337 -17.28 17.01 -7.97
CA ILE A 337 -16.20 17.66 -8.72
C ILE A 337 -15.36 18.54 -7.77
N VAL A 338 -16.00 19.36 -6.92
CA VAL A 338 -15.29 20.19 -5.93
C VAL A 338 -14.51 19.30 -4.95
N PHE A 339 -15.15 18.26 -4.44
CA PHE A 339 -14.50 17.31 -3.53
C PHE A 339 -13.30 16.58 -4.16
N THR A 340 -13.46 16.08 -5.39
CA THR A 340 -12.38 15.41 -6.12
C THR A 340 -11.27 16.39 -6.53
N PHE A 341 -11.60 17.66 -6.80
CA PHE A 341 -10.61 18.71 -7.01
C PHE A 341 -9.70 18.86 -5.79
N PHE A 342 -10.26 19.05 -4.58
CA PHE A 342 -9.46 19.25 -3.36
C PHE A 342 -8.63 18.03 -2.96
N THR A 343 -9.09 16.83 -3.28
CA THR A 343 -8.36 15.59 -2.93
C THR A 343 -7.35 15.15 -3.99
N SER A 344 -7.52 15.55 -5.26
CA SER A 344 -6.75 14.99 -6.38
C SER A 344 -5.95 16.03 -7.16
N ILE A 345 -6.52 17.21 -7.41
CA ILE A 345 -5.90 18.25 -8.26
C ILE A 345 -5.20 19.28 -7.38
N TYR A 346 -5.87 19.74 -6.34
CA TYR A 346 -5.34 20.73 -5.42
C TYR A 346 -3.99 20.36 -4.79
N PRO A 347 -3.69 19.09 -4.43
CA PRO A 347 -2.36 18.73 -3.93
C PRO A 347 -1.21 19.13 -4.87
N ILE A 348 -1.39 18.95 -6.18
CA ILE A 348 -0.38 19.33 -7.18
C ILE A 348 -0.19 20.85 -7.18
N ILE A 349 -1.29 21.60 -7.11
CA ILE A 349 -1.27 23.07 -7.07
C ILE A 349 -0.62 23.56 -5.78
N SER A 350 -1.00 22.98 -4.64
CA SER A 350 -0.48 23.34 -3.32
C SER A 350 1.03 23.14 -3.24
N PHE A 351 1.55 21.99 -3.68
CA PHE A 351 3.00 21.78 -3.69
C PHE A 351 3.72 22.68 -4.68
N ALA A 352 3.16 22.89 -5.87
CA ALA A 352 3.75 23.81 -6.83
C ALA A 352 3.89 25.21 -6.23
N PHE A 353 2.83 25.75 -5.60
CA PHE A 353 2.87 27.04 -4.91
C PHE A 353 3.88 27.06 -3.78
N GLU A 354 3.92 26.02 -2.94
CA GLU A 354 4.86 25.95 -1.81
C GLU A 354 6.32 26.04 -2.28
N THR A 355 6.65 25.51 -3.47
CA THR A 355 8.02 25.61 -4.01
C THR A 355 8.43 27.02 -4.47
N PHE A 356 7.48 27.96 -4.58
CA PHE A 356 7.74 29.34 -5.00
C PHE A 356 7.53 30.35 -3.86
N LEU A 357 7.14 29.91 -2.65
CA LEU A 357 7.00 30.81 -1.51
C LEU A 357 8.38 31.24 -0.98
N PRO A 358 8.59 32.52 -0.63
CA PRO A 358 9.83 32.99 -0.01
C PRO A 358 10.17 32.24 1.27
N ASN A 359 9.15 32.04 2.12
CA ASN A 359 9.21 31.30 3.36
C ASN A 359 7.94 30.43 3.49
N PRO A 360 7.99 29.31 4.23
CA PRO A 360 6.80 28.50 4.48
C PRO A 360 5.65 29.36 5.04
N GLY A 361 4.48 29.26 4.42
CA GLY A 361 3.28 30.02 4.81
C GLY A 361 3.22 31.48 4.38
N ASP A 362 4.24 32.00 3.68
CA ASP A 362 4.22 33.36 3.14
C ASP A 362 3.45 33.43 1.81
N TYR A 363 2.12 33.43 1.90
CA TYR A 363 1.22 33.60 0.76
C TYR A 363 1.01 35.09 0.37
N SER A 364 1.98 35.97 0.65
CA SER A 364 1.85 37.42 0.39
C SER A 364 1.51 37.75 -1.06
N PHE A 365 2.02 36.99 -2.04
CA PHE A 365 1.71 37.18 -3.46
C PHE A 365 0.21 37.11 -3.78
N LEU A 366 -0.57 36.31 -3.03
CA LEU A 366 -2.03 36.21 -3.18
C LEU A 366 -2.76 37.39 -2.52
N LYS A 367 -2.17 38.00 -1.49
CA LYS A 367 -2.74 39.19 -0.82
C LYS A 367 -2.50 40.46 -1.64
N THR A 368 -1.27 40.62 -2.12
CA THR A 368 -0.82 41.82 -2.85
C THR A 368 -1.09 41.72 -4.35
N TRP A 369 -1.48 40.54 -4.85
CA TRP A 369 -1.59 40.23 -6.28
C TRP A 369 -0.31 40.56 -7.06
N ASN A 370 0.85 40.50 -6.40
CA ASN A 370 2.15 40.81 -6.99
C ASN A 370 2.99 39.53 -7.17
N PRO A 371 3.22 39.07 -8.41
CA PRO A 371 4.07 37.91 -8.68
C PRO A 371 5.53 38.07 -8.25
N ALA A 372 6.02 39.30 -8.03
CA ALA A 372 7.38 39.55 -7.56
C ALA A 372 7.63 39.04 -6.13
N ASN A 373 6.57 38.74 -5.37
CA ASN A 373 6.68 38.13 -4.05
C ASN A 373 6.94 36.62 -4.11
N LEU A 374 7.04 36.02 -5.30
CA LEU A 374 7.45 34.63 -5.48
C LEU A 374 8.98 34.55 -5.62
N THR A 375 9.56 33.43 -5.16
CA THR A 375 10.99 33.16 -5.27
C THR A 375 11.27 31.91 -6.10
N THR A 376 12.41 31.90 -6.79
CA THR A 376 12.93 30.72 -7.49
C THR A 376 14.12 30.09 -6.76
N LYS A 377 14.47 30.59 -5.56
CA LYS A 377 15.66 30.16 -4.80
C LYS A 377 15.70 28.66 -4.54
N TRP A 378 14.56 28.05 -4.23
CA TRP A 378 14.43 26.62 -3.95
C TRP A 378 14.79 25.73 -5.14
N TRP A 379 14.70 26.26 -6.36
CA TRP A 379 15.05 25.53 -7.59
C TRP A 379 16.43 25.90 -8.12
N LEU A 380 16.74 27.20 -8.18
CA LEU A 380 17.84 27.76 -8.96
C LEU A 380 19.03 28.27 -8.14
N ASN A 381 18.97 28.24 -6.80
CA ASN A 381 20.10 28.71 -6.01
C ASN A 381 21.34 27.82 -6.23
N ASN A 382 22.42 28.42 -6.73
CA ASN A 382 23.70 27.78 -6.98
C ASN A 382 24.79 28.17 -5.97
N ASP A 383 24.52 29.12 -5.07
CA ASP A 383 25.43 29.54 -4.02
C ASP A 383 24.93 29.08 -2.63
N PRO A 384 25.59 28.08 -2.00
CA PRO A 384 25.26 27.62 -0.65
C PRO A 384 25.34 28.72 0.41
N LYS A 385 26.19 29.74 0.23
CA LYS A 385 26.42 30.79 1.23
C LYS A 385 25.59 32.04 0.99
N GLY A 386 24.99 32.18 -0.20
CA GLY A 386 24.27 33.37 -0.61
C GLY A 386 22.92 33.58 0.08
N GLU A 387 22.30 32.51 0.60
CA GLU A 387 20.93 32.56 1.13
C GLU A 387 20.84 31.86 2.51
N TYR A 388 20.79 32.66 3.58
CA TYR A 388 20.74 32.15 4.96
C TYR A 388 19.53 31.24 5.25
N GLY A 389 18.41 31.45 4.56
CA GLY A 389 17.17 30.67 4.73
C GLY A 389 17.22 29.24 4.16
N MET A 390 18.28 28.86 3.45
CA MET A 390 18.43 27.51 2.87
C MET A 390 19.37 26.61 3.67
N TYR A 391 19.88 27.06 4.83
CA TYR A 391 20.79 26.28 5.68
C TYR A 391 21.99 25.66 4.92
N GLY A 392 22.56 26.40 3.97
CA GLY A 392 23.68 25.92 3.17
C GLY A 392 23.30 24.94 2.04
N GLN A 393 22.01 24.73 1.78
CA GLN A 393 21.55 23.83 0.73
C GLN A 393 21.55 24.49 -0.64
N LEU A 394 21.99 23.75 -1.65
CA LEU A 394 21.80 24.11 -3.06
C LEU A 394 20.34 23.93 -3.45
N GLY A 395 19.86 24.76 -4.39
CA GLY A 395 18.56 24.61 -5.01
C GLY A 395 18.39 23.22 -5.65
N MET A 396 17.14 22.76 -5.78
CA MET A 396 16.80 21.40 -6.19
C MET A 396 17.46 20.96 -7.50
N LEU A 397 17.62 21.87 -8.48
CA LEU A 397 18.24 21.53 -9.76
C LEU A 397 19.75 21.28 -9.63
N TYR A 398 20.42 21.88 -8.65
CA TYR A 398 21.85 21.76 -8.40
C TYR A 398 22.20 20.78 -7.29
N ASN A 399 21.21 20.34 -6.51
CA ASN A 399 21.42 19.42 -5.40
C ASN A 399 21.61 17.97 -5.88
N SER A 400 22.86 17.51 -5.91
CA SER A 400 23.21 16.15 -6.35
C SER A 400 22.58 15.06 -5.48
N THR A 401 22.35 15.31 -4.19
CA THR A 401 21.70 14.38 -3.26
C THR A 401 20.26 14.10 -3.70
N ILE A 402 19.51 15.13 -4.11
CA ILE A 402 18.11 14.98 -4.58
C ILE A 402 18.05 14.16 -5.87
N TRP A 403 18.91 14.45 -6.84
CA TRP A 403 18.92 13.72 -8.12
C TRP A 403 19.46 12.29 -8.00
N SER A 404 20.44 12.05 -7.13
CA SER A 404 20.90 10.70 -6.78
C SER A 404 19.77 9.89 -6.15
N ALA A 405 19.06 10.49 -5.19
CA ALA A 405 17.91 9.88 -4.53
C ALA A 405 16.76 9.59 -5.51
N TYR A 406 16.48 10.50 -6.45
CA TYR A 406 15.51 10.28 -7.52
C TYR A 406 15.91 9.10 -8.41
N LYS A 407 17.16 9.06 -8.86
CA LYS A 407 17.69 7.94 -9.65
C LYS A 407 17.58 6.62 -8.89
N GLY A 408 17.92 6.62 -7.60
CA GLY A 408 17.78 5.46 -6.71
C GLY A 408 16.34 4.97 -6.63
N THR A 409 15.38 5.87 -6.42
CA THR A 409 13.94 5.55 -6.41
C THR A 409 13.48 4.90 -7.71
N ILE A 410 13.90 5.41 -8.87
CA ILE A 410 13.55 4.80 -10.17
C ILE A 410 14.16 3.41 -10.31
N ILE A 411 15.45 3.25 -10.04
CA ILE A 411 16.16 1.97 -10.16
C ILE A 411 15.50 0.91 -9.28
N VAL A 412 15.30 1.23 -8.00
CA VAL A 412 14.68 0.31 -7.03
C VAL A 412 13.27 -0.05 -7.48
N SER A 413 12.46 0.92 -7.90
CA SER A 413 11.06 0.68 -8.29
C SER A 413 10.94 -0.19 -9.55
N VAL A 414 11.78 0.06 -10.56
CA VAL A 414 11.79 -0.73 -11.80
C VAL A 414 12.26 -2.16 -11.53
N LEU A 415 13.38 -2.34 -10.83
CA LEU A 415 13.92 -3.68 -10.55
C LEU A 415 12.99 -4.47 -9.62
N CYS A 416 12.46 -3.83 -8.59
CA CYS A 416 11.45 -4.43 -7.73
C CYS A 416 10.22 -4.89 -8.53
N ALA A 417 9.74 -4.07 -9.47
CA ALA A 417 8.60 -4.43 -10.30
C ALA A 417 8.88 -5.59 -11.24
N LEU A 418 10.06 -5.63 -11.85
CA LEU A 418 10.48 -6.73 -12.73
C LEU A 418 10.60 -8.05 -11.97
N VAL A 419 11.25 -8.04 -10.80
CA VAL A 419 11.45 -9.26 -10.00
C VAL A 419 10.12 -9.70 -9.37
N ALA A 420 9.39 -8.80 -8.70
CA ALA A 420 8.10 -9.13 -8.09
C ALA A 420 7.04 -9.54 -9.12
N GLY A 421 7.00 -8.86 -10.27
CA GLY A 421 6.13 -9.17 -11.40
C GLY A 421 6.38 -10.56 -11.96
N THR A 422 7.66 -10.92 -12.14
CA THR A 422 8.06 -12.24 -12.65
C THR A 422 7.73 -13.34 -11.65
N LEU A 423 8.18 -13.20 -10.40
CA LEU A 423 7.93 -14.18 -9.33
C LEU A 423 6.43 -14.35 -9.09
N GLY A 424 5.67 -13.24 -9.04
CA GLY A 424 4.23 -13.26 -8.89
C GLY A 424 3.54 -13.96 -10.05
N THR A 425 3.94 -13.70 -11.30
CA THR A 425 3.37 -14.39 -12.47
C THR A 425 3.62 -15.90 -12.42
N LEU A 426 4.82 -16.31 -12.00
CA LEU A 426 5.15 -17.72 -11.82
C LEU A 426 4.29 -18.37 -10.71
N ILE A 427 4.12 -17.70 -9.57
CA ILE A 427 3.24 -18.15 -8.49
C ILE A 427 1.79 -18.26 -8.99
N GLY A 428 1.28 -17.24 -9.68
CA GLY A 428 -0.08 -17.22 -10.22
C GLY A 428 -0.35 -18.36 -11.20
N TYR A 429 0.58 -18.59 -12.13
CA TYR A 429 0.52 -19.74 -13.05
C TYR A 429 0.52 -21.08 -12.29
N ALA A 430 1.46 -21.30 -11.38
CA ALA A 430 1.62 -22.59 -10.73
C ALA A 430 0.46 -22.92 -9.77
N VAL A 431 -0.04 -21.91 -9.05
CA VAL A 431 -1.21 -22.03 -8.15
C VAL A 431 -2.49 -22.28 -8.95
N SER A 432 -2.70 -21.59 -10.09
CA SER A 432 -3.90 -21.77 -10.91
C SER A 432 -4.05 -23.22 -11.40
N LYS A 433 -2.95 -23.87 -11.80
CA LYS A 433 -2.94 -25.26 -12.28
C LYS A 433 -3.19 -26.31 -11.20
N LYS A 434 -2.90 -25.99 -9.93
CA LYS A 434 -3.09 -26.91 -8.79
C LYS A 434 -4.00 -26.31 -7.71
N ARG A 435 -5.02 -25.53 -8.08
CA ARG A 435 -5.90 -24.80 -7.14
C ARG A 435 -6.48 -25.66 -6.00
N ARG A 436 -6.76 -26.95 -6.25
CA ARG A 436 -7.31 -27.86 -5.23
C ARG A 436 -6.24 -28.46 -4.30
N ASN A 437 -4.96 -28.31 -4.62
CA ASN A 437 -3.86 -28.83 -3.83
C ASN A 437 -3.62 -27.97 -2.58
N LYS A 438 -3.47 -28.61 -1.41
CA LYS A 438 -3.13 -27.94 -0.15
C LYS A 438 -1.81 -27.16 -0.26
N PHE A 439 -0.81 -27.72 -0.96
CA PHE A 439 0.49 -27.05 -1.11
C PHE A 439 0.40 -25.79 -1.99
N ALA A 440 -0.38 -25.81 -3.07
CA ALA A 440 -0.60 -24.61 -3.88
C ALA A 440 -1.31 -23.50 -3.08
N ASN A 441 -2.29 -23.86 -2.25
CA ASN A 441 -2.93 -22.92 -1.34
C ASN A 441 -1.95 -22.38 -0.27
N TYR A 442 -1.05 -23.22 0.23
CA TYR A 442 0.03 -22.79 1.12
C TYR A 442 0.94 -21.75 0.44
N VAL A 443 1.46 -22.05 -0.76
CA VAL A 443 2.31 -21.12 -1.54
C VAL A 443 1.59 -19.79 -1.80
N ASN A 444 0.31 -19.84 -2.18
CA ASN A 444 -0.50 -18.65 -2.38
C ASN A 444 -0.65 -17.82 -1.10
N ASN A 445 -0.83 -18.46 0.06
CA ASN A 445 -1.01 -17.76 1.33
C ASN A 445 0.30 -17.18 1.88
N ILE A 446 1.40 -17.94 1.81
CA ILE A 446 2.72 -17.47 2.28
C ILE A 446 3.23 -16.33 1.41
N ALA A 447 2.99 -16.39 0.09
CA ALA A 447 3.32 -15.29 -0.81
C ALA A 447 2.54 -14.01 -0.44
N PHE A 448 1.31 -14.12 0.09
CA PHE A 448 0.43 -13.00 0.44
C PHE A 448 0.73 -12.36 1.80
N ILE A 449 1.32 -13.09 2.76
CA ILE A 449 1.60 -12.61 4.12
C ILE A 449 2.32 -11.25 4.14
N PRO A 450 3.44 -11.05 3.41
CA PRO A 450 4.20 -9.80 3.48
C PRO A 450 3.37 -8.55 3.19
N TYR A 451 2.36 -8.63 2.32
CA TYR A 451 1.52 -7.50 1.98
C TYR A 451 0.68 -7.00 3.16
N LEU A 452 0.18 -7.91 3.99
CA LEU A 452 -0.67 -7.56 5.14
C LEU A 452 0.11 -7.10 6.37
N LEU A 453 1.41 -7.36 6.41
CA LEU A 453 2.28 -6.88 7.48
C LEU A 453 2.51 -5.36 7.32
N PRO A 454 2.47 -4.56 8.39
CA PRO A 454 2.88 -3.15 8.33
C PRO A 454 4.24 -2.97 7.65
N SER A 455 4.34 -2.07 6.66
CA SER A 455 5.56 -1.87 5.87
C SER A 455 6.77 -1.57 6.75
N ILE A 456 6.58 -0.75 7.79
CA ILE A 456 7.64 -0.42 8.74
C ILE A 456 8.14 -1.67 9.49
N ALA A 457 7.24 -2.53 9.98
CA ALA A 457 7.58 -3.79 10.66
C ALA A 457 8.35 -4.75 9.75
N VAL A 458 7.97 -4.83 8.47
CA VAL A 458 8.71 -5.61 7.46
C VAL A 458 10.11 -5.03 7.26
N GLY A 459 10.23 -3.70 7.12
CA GLY A 459 11.52 -3.01 6.99
C GLY A 459 12.44 -3.31 8.16
N ILE A 460 11.93 -3.27 9.38
CA ILE A 460 12.69 -3.56 10.62
C ILE A 460 13.12 -5.02 10.65
N ALA A 461 12.21 -5.95 10.36
CA ALA A 461 12.49 -7.37 10.35
C ALA A 461 13.63 -7.73 9.36
N PHE A 462 13.62 -7.11 8.18
CA PHE A 462 14.69 -7.30 7.21
C PHE A 462 15.98 -6.54 7.56
N PHE A 463 15.89 -5.37 8.19
CA PHE A 463 17.05 -4.68 8.73
C PHE A 463 17.78 -5.58 9.72
N LYS A 464 17.08 -6.19 10.68
CA LYS A 464 17.67 -7.11 11.65
C LYS A 464 18.21 -8.41 11.03
N LEU A 465 17.55 -8.92 9.99
CA LEU A 465 17.99 -10.15 9.31
C LEU A 465 19.24 -9.92 8.44
N LEU A 466 19.28 -8.85 7.65
CA LEU A 466 20.28 -8.60 6.60
C LEU A 466 21.31 -7.51 6.94
N CYS A 467 21.17 -6.86 8.09
CA CYS A 467 22.11 -5.88 8.62
C CYS A 467 22.52 -6.31 10.04
N ASN A 468 23.39 -7.31 10.12
CA ASN A 468 23.94 -7.85 11.37
C ASN A 468 25.47 -7.63 11.43
N GLU A 469 26.10 -8.03 12.54
CA GLU A 469 27.53 -7.82 12.77
C GLU A 469 28.45 -8.51 11.73
N TYR A 470 27.99 -9.61 11.10
CA TYR A 470 28.78 -10.38 10.14
C TYR A 470 28.55 -9.95 8.69
N PHE A 471 27.35 -9.44 8.38
CA PHE A 471 26.93 -9.08 7.03
C PHE A 471 25.95 -7.91 7.08
N SER A 472 26.25 -6.83 6.36
CA SER A 472 25.39 -5.65 6.29
C SER A 472 25.17 -5.18 4.86
N LEU A 473 23.91 -5.27 4.41
CA LEU A 473 23.44 -4.65 3.18
C LEU A 473 22.82 -3.26 3.42
N TYR A 474 23.05 -2.67 4.59
CA TYR A 474 22.44 -1.39 4.95
C TYR A 474 22.79 -0.30 3.93
N ASN A 475 21.82 0.53 3.60
CA ASN A 475 21.95 1.64 2.66
C ASN A 475 22.36 1.22 1.22
N THR A 476 22.04 -0.01 0.81
CA THR A 476 22.27 -0.50 -0.56
C THR A 476 20.98 -0.67 -1.35
N TYR A 477 21.03 -0.44 -2.67
CA TYR A 477 19.88 -0.72 -3.55
C TYR A 477 19.47 -2.19 -3.55
N ALA A 478 20.43 -3.12 -3.37
CA ALA A 478 20.16 -4.54 -3.32
C ALA A 478 19.20 -4.90 -2.17
N LEU A 479 19.42 -4.35 -0.99
CA LEU A 479 18.52 -4.52 0.16
C LEU A 479 17.11 -4.02 -0.16
N LEU A 480 17.00 -2.80 -0.69
CA LEU A 480 15.70 -2.21 -1.03
C LEU A 480 14.94 -3.03 -2.07
N ILE A 481 15.64 -3.55 -3.09
CA ILE A 481 15.04 -4.40 -4.13
C ILE A 481 14.55 -5.72 -3.55
N ILE A 482 15.33 -6.39 -2.69
CA ILE A 482 14.94 -7.65 -2.06
C ILE A 482 13.69 -7.45 -1.21
N VAL A 483 13.71 -6.47 -0.30
CA VAL A 483 12.61 -6.25 0.64
C VAL A 483 11.36 -5.75 -0.08
N GLY A 484 11.51 -4.83 -1.03
CA GLY A 484 10.42 -4.37 -1.88
C GLY A 484 9.80 -5.52 -2.68
N THR A 485 10.63 -6.41 -3.23
CA THR A 485 10.15 -7.58 -4.00
C THR A 485 9.26 -8.45 -3.12
N VAL A 486 9.74 -8.82 -1.93
CA VAL A 486 8.99 -9.65 -0.98
C VAL A 486 7.66 -8.98 -0.61
N LYS A 487 7.68 -7.67 -0.36
CA LYS A 487 6.50 -6.89 0.00
C LYS A 487 5.44 -6.85 -1.12
N TYR A 488 5.87 -6.78 -2.39
CA TYR A 488 4.98 -6.50 -3.52
C TYR A 488 4.66 -7.69 -4.45
N ILE A 489 5.30 -8.85 -4.28
CA ILE A 489 4.90 -10.14 -4.92
C ILE A 489 3.37 -10.39 -4.87
N PRO A 490 2.64 -10.07 -3.79
CA PRO A 490 1.19 -10.26 -3.70
C PRO A 490 0.38 -9.61 -4.80
N PHE A 491 0.76 -8.42 -5.25
CA PHE A 491 0.06 -7.72 -6.32
C PHE A 491 0.16 -8.48 -7.65
N ALA A 492 1.39 -8.87 -8.00
CA ALA A 492 1.68 -9.61 -9.22
C ALA A 492 1.03 -11.01 -9.22
N SER A 493 1.17 -11.74 -8.10
CA SER A 493 0.62 -13.09 -7.98
C SER A 493 -0.89 -13.12 -8.01
N ARG A 494 -1.59 -12.14 -7.42
CA ARG A 494 -3.05 -12.07 -7.46
C ARG A 494 -3.57 -11.69 -8.85
N SER A 495 -2.94 -10.71 -9.49
CA SER A 495 -3.27 -10.31 -10.86
C SER A 495 -3.14 -11.50 -11.82
N SER A 496 -2.00 -12.20 -11.75
CA SER A 496 -1.75 -13.37 -12.60
C SER A 496 -2.65 -14.55 -12.24
N LEU A 497 -2.86 -14.89 -10.97
CA LEU A 497 -3.73 -16.00 -10.58
C LEU A 497 -5.16 -15.81 -11.11
N ASN A 498 -5.74 -14.62 -10.92
CA ASN A 498 -7.10 -14.32 -11.37
C ASN A 498 -7.23 -14.44 -12.89
N SER A 499 -6.21 -14.00 -13.64
CA SER A 499 -6.23 -14.01 -15.09
C SER A 499 -5.99 -15.42 -15.66
N MET A 500 -5.11 -16.22 -15.03
CA MET A 500 -4.91 -17.62 -15.42
C MET A 500 -6.11 -18.50 -15.12
N LEU A 501 -6.90 -18.18 -14.09
CA LEU A 501 -8.16 -18.89 -13.80
C LEU A 501 -9.25 -18.65 -14.85
N GLN A 502 -9.11 -17.61 -15.70
CA GLN A 502 -10.02 -17.32 -16.80
C GLN A 502 -9.64 -18.08 -18.09
N LEU A 503 -8.41 -18.61 -18.20
CA LEU A 503 -8.00 -19.43 -19.33
C LEU A 503 -8.52 -20.86 -19.18
N SER A 504 -9.14 -21.39 -20.25
CA SER A 504 -9.45 -22.82 -20.33
C SER A 504 -8.16 -23.65 -20.26
N GLY A 505 -8.18 -24.75 -19.51
CA GLY A 505 -7.06 -25.69 -19.42
C GLY A 505 -6.72 -26.31 -20.79
N GLU A 506 -7.73 -26.46 -21.65
CA GLU A 506 -7.64 -27.09 -22.96
C GLU A 506 -6.60 -26.40 -23.88
N ILE A 507 -6.46 -25.08 -23.79
CA ILE A 507 -5.51 -24.31 -24.61
C ILE A 507 -4.08 -24.79 -24.39
N GLU A 508 -3.71 -25.08 -23.14
CA GLU A 508 -2.37 -25.57 -22.82
C GLU A 508 -2.23 -27.07 -23.08
N GLU A 509 -3.29 -27.86 -22.87
CA GLU A 509 -3.32 -29.30 -23.13
C GLU A 509 -3.16 -29.61 -24.62
N SER A 510 -3.82 -28.86 -25.51
CA SER A 510 -3.63 -28.98 -26.96
C SER A 510 -2.18 -28.73 -27.37
N ALA A 511 -1.52 -27.74 -26.76
CA ALA A 511 -0.11 -27.45 -27.01
C ALA A 511 0.83 -28.54 -26.44
N ILE A 512 0.44 -29.20 -25.35
CA ILE A 512 1.18 -30.35 -24.79
C ILE A 512 1.08 -31.56 -25.74
N ILE A 513 -0.08 -31.83 -26.33
CA ILE A 513 -0.28 -32.92 -27.30
C ILE A 513 0.61 -32.72 -28.54
N GLN A 514 0.85 -31.46 -28.94
CA GLN A 514 1.77 -31.12 -30.03
C GLN A 514 3.24 -31.05 -29.61
N ASP A 515 3.60 -31.57 -28.42
CA ASP A 515 4.96 -31.56 -27.87
C ASP A 515 5.62 -30.17 -27.81
N ILE A 516 4.82 -29.12 -27.66
CA ILE A 516 5.35 -27.76 -27.57
C ILE A 516 6.01 -27.57 -26.19
N PRO A 517 7.30 -27.17 -26.11
CA PRO A 517 8.00 -27.00 -24.84
C PRO A 517 7.39 -25.85 -24.02
N TRP A 518 7.49 -25.95 -22.70
CA TRP A 518 6.86 -25.00 -21.76
C TRP A 518 7.22 -23.53 -22.02
N ILE A 519 8.48 -23.25 -22.36
CA ILE A 519 8.94 -21.88 -22.66
C ILE A 519 8.19 -21.33 -23.88
N LYS A 520 8.06 -22.11 -24.96
CA LYS A 520 7.28 -21.71 -26.14
C LYS A 520 5.79 -21.54 -25.80
N ARG A 521 5.22 -22.44 -25.00
CA ARG A 521 3.82 -22.33 -24.54
C ARG A 521 3.60 -21.05 -23.73
N MET A 522 4.53 -20.71 -22.84
CA MET A 522 4.43 -19.52 -22.01
C MET A 522 4.53 -18.23 -22.85
N PHE A 523 5.58 -18.10 -23.67
CA PHE A 523 5.85 -16.85 -24.40
C PHE A 523 5.03 -16.65 -25.68
N ARG A 524 4.55 -17.72 -26.33
CA ARG A 524 3.76 -17.61 -27.57
C ARG A 524 2.26 -17.77 -27.40
N ILE A 525 1.79 -18.37 -26.29
CA ILE A 525 0.36 -18.65 -26.08
C ILE A 525 -0.13 -17.93 -24.83
N ILE A 526 0.37 -18.31 -23.64
CA ILE A 526 -0.21 -17.84 -22.36
C ILE A 526 0.03 -16.34 -22.15
N ILE A 527 1.28 -15.88 -22.23
CA ILE A 527 1.64 -14.48 -22.00
C ILE A 527 0.94 -13.55 -23.01
N PRO A 528 0.93 -13.82 -24.33
CA PRO A 528 0.23 -12.97 -25.29
C PRO A 528 -1.27 -12.84 -25.03
N ILE A 529 -1.94 -13.94 -24.65
CA ILE A 529 -3.38 -13.90 -24.33
C ILE A 529 -3.62 -13.09 -23.05
N GLN A 530 -2.74 -13.23 -22.05
CA GLN A 530 -2.88 -12.61 -20.73
C GLN A 530 -2.08 -11.32 -20.56
N LYS A 531 -1.60 -10.72 -21.65
CA LYS A 531 -0.63 -9.62 -21.64
C LYS A 531 -1.06 -8.45 -20.76
N THR A 532 -2.34 -8.08 -20.81
CA THR A 532 -2.90 -6.93 -20.07
C THR A 532 -2.87 -7.18 -18.56
N SER A 533 -3.23 -8.39 -18.12
CA SER A 533 -3.26 -8.77 -16.70
C SER A 533 -1.86 -9.00 -16.14
N ILE A 534 -0.98 -9.62 -16.94
CA ILE A 534 0.43 -9.79 -16.56
C ILE A 534 1.09 -8.44 -16.42
N LEU A 535 0.96 -7.55 -17.42
CA LEU A 535 1.52 -6.19 -17.35
C LEU A 535 1.01 -5.43 -16.13
N SER A 536 -0.29 -5.49 -15.84
CA SER A 536 -0.87 -4.94 -14.60
C SER A 536 -0.17 -5.47 -13.33
N GLY A 537 0.26 -6.74 -13.35
CA GLY A 537 1.04 -7.36 -12.29
C GLY A 537 2.45 -6.79 -12.09
N TYR A 538 3.06 -6.16 -13.10
CA TYR A 538 4.33 -5.42 -12.96
C TYR A 538 4.10 -3.97 -12.56
N LEU A 539 3.01 -3.37 -13.05
CA LEU A 539 2.69 -1.96 -12.84
C LEU A 539 2.31 -1.65 -11.40
N LEU A 540 1.54 -2.53 -10.75
CA LEU A 540 1.12 -2.34 -9.37
C LEU A 540 2.31 -2.30 -8.41
N PRO A 541 3.27 -3.26 -8.43
CA PRO A 541 4.52 -3.13 -7.69
C PRO A 541 5.31 -1.86 -8.00
N PHE A 542 5.47 -1.49 -9.28
CA PHE A 542 6.22 -0.28 -9.66
C PHE A 542 5.60 0.98 -9.04
N THR A 543 4.30 1.17 -9.27
CA THR A 543 3.59 2.37 -8.81
C THR A 543 3.49 2.44 -7.29
N THR A 544 3.50 1.31 -6.58
CA THR A 544 3.51 1.28 -5.11
C THR A 544 4.91 1.53 -4.55
N CYS A 545 5.93 0.92 -5.15
CA CYS A 545 7.33 1.02 -4.69
C CYS A 545 7.88 2.44 -4.81
N ILE A 546 7.54 3.16 -5.88
CA ILE A 546 8.05 4.52 -6.13
C ILE A 546 7.62 5.54 -5.07
N ARG A 547 6.49 5.27 -4.39
CA ARG A 547 5.91 6.13 -3.34
C ARG A 547 6.05 5.53 -1.95
N GLU A 548 6.93 4.56 -1.77
CA GLU A 548 7.10 3.89 -0.47
C GLU A 548 8.11 4.65 0.40
N LEU A 549 7.69 5.00 1.60
CA LEU A 549 8.55 5.62 2.63
C LEU A 549 8.74 4.66 3.81
N SER A 550 7.63 4.17 4.39
CA SER A 550 7.65 3.36 5.62
C SER A 550 8.56 2.13 5.53
N LEU A 551 8.53 1.40 4.42
CA LEU A 551 9.36 0.21 4.23
C LEU A 551 10.86 0.54 4.19
N PHE A 552 11.22 1.59 3.46
CA PHE A 552 12.61 1.88 3.11
C PHE A 552 13.31 2.83 4.08
N MET A 553 12.56 3.60 4.87
CA MET A 553 13.12 4.48 5.90
C MET A 553 14.00 3.72 6.91
N MET A 554 13.74 2.44 7.15
CA MET A 554 14.55 1.58 8.02
C MET A 554 15.76 0.94 7.35
N LEU A 555 15.83 0.98 6.02
CA LEU A 555 16.80 0.23 5.22
C LEU A 555 17.83 1.13 4.53
N SER A 556 17.51 2.42 4.38
CA SER A 556 18.36 3.40 3.71
C SER A 556 18.39 4.74 4.44
N GLY A 557 19.52 5.42 4.33
CA GLY A 557 19.69 6.79 4.83
C GLY A 557 19.26 7.86 3.82
N ILE A 558 19.71 9.08 4.09
CA ILE A 558 19.50 10.26 3.26
C ILE A 558 20.28 10.10 1.93
N GLY A 559 19.68 10.53 0.82
CA GLY A 559 20.33 10.55 -0.50
C GLY A 559 20.22 9.26 -1.32
N THR A 560 19.73 8.17 -0.73
CA THR A 560 19.57 6.87 -1.42
C THR A 560 18.26 6.79 -2.18
N ILE A 561 17.14 7.19 -1.56
CA ILE A 561 15.84 7.27 -2.20
C ILE A 561 15.16 8.61 -1.90
N LEU A 562 14.30 9.03 -2.81
CA LEU A 562 13.71 10.36 -2.78
C LEU A 562 12.76 10.55 -1.58
N SER A 563 12.04 9.51 -1.16
CA SER A 563 11.10 9.58 -0.03
C SER A 563 11.81 9.84 1.31
N THR A 564 12.94 9.18 1.60
CA THR A 564 13.70 9.42 2.85
C THR A 564 14.42 10.77 2.83
N THR A 565 14.87 11.20 1.66
CA THR A 565 15.50 12.51 1.49
C THR A 565 14.48 13.65 1.68
N MET A 566 13.25 13.44 1.21
CA MET A 566 12.14 14.38 1.38
C MET A 566 11.76 14.51 2.86
N ASP A 567 11.63 13.38 3.56
CA ASP A 567 11.38 13.33 5.01
C ASP A 567 12.44 14.13 5.78
N TYR A 568 13.73 13.93 5.45
CA TYR A 568 14.83 14.68 6.04
C TYR A 568 14.72 16.21 5.84
N PHE A 569 14.43 16.67 4.62
CA PHE A 569 14.26 18.11 4.37
C PHE A 569 13.04 18.67 5.10
N ASP A 570 11.98 17.88 5.26
CA ASP A 570 10.82 18.29 6.05
C ASP A 570 11.17 18.46 7.54
N GLU A 571 11.91 17.51 8.12
CA GLU A 571 12.39 17.59 9.50
C GLU A 571 13.33 18.79 9.75
N MET A 572 14.07 19.23 8.72
CA MET A 572 14.86 20.47 8.76
C MET A 572 14.01 21.76 8.70
N GLY A 573 12.69 21.66 8.56
CA GLY A 573 11.80 22.80 8.37
C GLY A 573 11.82 23.38 6.95
N LEU A 574 12.42 22.67 5.99
CA LEU A 574 12.55 23.10 4.59
C LEU A 574 11.37 22.59 3.74
N ALA A 575 10.17 23.08 4.05
CA ALA A 575 8.90 22.64 3.45
C ALA A 575 8.85 22.77 1.91
N ALA A 576 9.54 23.75 1.33
CA ALA A 576 9.61 23.95 -0.11
C ALA A 576 10.38 22.82 -0.83
N PHE A 577 11.48 22.32 -0.24
CA PHE A 577 12.22 21.17 -0.77
C PHE A 577 11.37 19.89 -0.70
N SER A 578 10.76 19.64 0.47
CA SER A 578 9.84 18.52 0.69
C SER A 578 8.69 18.52 -0.34
N SER A 579 8.05 19.68 -0.52
CA SER A 579 6.96 19.87 -1.49
C SER A 579 7.41 19.69 -2.95
N GLY A 580 8.59 20.21 -3.32
CA GLY A 580 9.14 20.07 -4.66
C GLY A 580 9.51 18.63 -5.01
N MET A 581 10.11 17.90 -4.06
CA MET A 581 10.41 16.48 -4.23
C MET A 581 9.13 15.63 -4.32
N ASN A 582 8.11 15.95 -3.53
CA ASN A 582 6.83 15.28 -3.63
C ASN A 582 6.14 15.57 -4.97
N LEU A 583 6.23 16.80 -5.48
CA LEU A 583 5.74 17.16 -6.81
C LEU A 583 6.46 16.36 -7.91
N ILE A 584 7.78 16.23 -7.84
CA ILE A 584 8.57 15.41 -8.77
C ILE A 584 8.08 13.96 -8.73
N LEU A 585 7.90 13.37 -7.53
CA LEU A 585 7.37 12.01 -7.39
C LEU A 585 5.99 11.86 -8.03
N ILE A 586 5.06 12.77 -7.74
CA ILE A 586 3.71 12.74 -8.28
C ILE A 586 3.76 12.81 -9.81
N VAL A 587 4.45 13.81 -10.38
CA VAL A 587 4.57 13.98 -11.83
C VAL A 587 5.17 12.73 -12.49
N THR A 588 6.21 12.15 -11.91
CA THR A 588 6.83 10.91 -12.40
C THR A 588 5.84 9.75 -12.40
N VAL A 589 5.07 9.55 -11.32
CA VAL A 589 4.04 8.50 -11.26
C VAL A 589 2.99 8.71 -12.34
N LEU A 590 2.55 9.94 -12.56
CA LEU A 590 1.54 10.27 -13.56
C LEU A 590 2.02 10.04 -14.98
N ILE A 591 3.25 10.47 -15.30
CA ILE A 591 3.87 10.22 -16.60
C ILE A 591 4.01 8.72 -16.84
N CYS A 592 4.53 7.97 -15.87
CA CYS A 592 4.68 6.52 -16.00
C CYS A 592 3.31 5.85 -16.22
N ASN A 593 2.32 6.17 -15.40
CA ASN A 593 0.98 5.60 -15.52
C ASN A 593 0.32 5.95 -16.87
N ALA A 594 0.47 7.19 -17.34
CA ALA A 594 -0.07 7.62 -18.63
C ALA A 594 0.61 6.90 -19.81
N LEU A 595 1.94 6.79 -19.80
CA LEU A 595 2.70 6.06 -20.83
C LEU A 595 2.26 4.60 -20.89
N ILE A 596 2.15 3.97 -19.73
CA ILE A 596 1.74 2.57 -19.60
C ILE A 596 0.31 2.36 -20.10
N ASN A 597 -0.63 3.21 -19.71
CA ASN A 597 -2.01 3.13 -20.16
C ASN A 597 -2.10 3.27 -21.69
N LYS A 598 -1.34 4.21 -22.26
CA LYS A 598 -1.26 4.41 -23.71
C LYS A 598 -0.66 3.20 -24.44
N LEU A 599 0.37 2.57 -23.89
CA LEU A 599 1.09 1.45 -24.53
C LEU A 599 0.34 0.11 -24.40
N THR A 600 -0.37 -0.09 -23.30
CA THR A 600 -0.90 -1.42 -22.93
C THR A 600 -2.43 -1.50 -22.94
N GLY A 601 -3.12 -0.34 -22.90
CA GLY A 601 -4.56 -0.27 -22.65
C GLY A 601 -4.97 -0.71 -21.24
N ALA A 602 -4.00 -1.10 -20.40
CA ALA A 602 -4.18 -1.44 -19.00
C ALA A 602 -4.28 -0.15 -18.20
N SER A 603 -5.33 -0.03 -17.40
CA SER A 603 -5.59 1.18 -16.65
C SER A 603 -6.02 0.81 -15.24
N LEU A 604 -5.46 1.51 -14.24
CA LEU A 604 -5.72 1.25 -12.82
C LEU A 604 -7.21 1.36 -12.45
N ASP A 605 -7.98 2.15 -13.20
CA ASP A 605 -9.42 2.37 -13.06
C ASP A 605 -10.30 1.21 -13.53
N LYS A 606 -9.77 0.31 -14.37
CA LYS A 606 -10.45 -0.95 -14.73
C LYS A 606 -10.35 -2.00 -13.61
N GLY A 607 -9.53 -1.75 -12.58
CA GLY A 607 -9.52 -2.52 -11.34
C GLY A 607 -8.70 -3.81 -11.40
N ILE A 608 -8.39 -4.35 -10.21
CA ILE A 608 -7.57 -5.57 -9.99
C ILE A 608 -8.40 -6.85 -10.24
N GLY A 609 -9.52 -6.75 -10.97
CA GLY A 609 -10.56 -7.79 -11.02
C GLY A 609 -11.27 -8.00 -12.36
N GLY A 610 -10.92 -7.27 -13.43
CA GLY A 610 -11.53 -7.46 -14.76
C GLY A 610 -11.77 -6.17 -15.50
#